data_AF-A0A9E2LJL0-F1
#
_entry.id   AF-A0A9E2LJL0-F1
#
_cell.length_a   1.000
_cell.length_b   1.000
_cell.length_c   1.000
_cell.angle_alpha   90.00
_cell.angle_beta   90.00
_cell.angle_gamma   90.00
#
_symmetry.space_group_name_H-M   'P 1'
#
loop_
_entity.id
_entity.type
_entity.pdbx_description
1 polymer ?
#
loop_
_entity_poly.entity_id
_entity_poly.type
_entity_poly.pdbx_seq_one_letter_code
_entity_poly.pdbx_strand_id
1 'polypeptide(L)'
;MFRNSHRSTSSRRSSSSRGSSFGKPSFGQSKGRPSYCSFSGRNRVVHSSQSSSRRSIGKSTLNIDSFINKTSNKPIVPQFCPEHQFVDFGLDKMLEDIVIKKDYTNPTPIQDKIIPHIMSGKDVVGLANTGTGKTAAFLLPLIHKIKNGQLERILILAPTRELALQINQEFKSFTPGMGIYSAVCVGGINIQPQIRELRQYCHVVIGTPGRVIDLIKRGVLKLDDIKTIVLDEADAMLDMGFINDVRFVISKMPKAHHTLFFSATMSPAIKRLIDEFLHQPITVAIGTQNPPTNIEQDVVRLNGRSRFDVLHDLLQDPAFEKVLVFGRTKRGVEKLSKTLVASGIKAESIHGNKSHGGRQRSLKQFKEGDVRVLIATDVAARGLDISNVSHVINYELPESREDYIHRIGRTGRGVQLGKALTFIG
;
A
#
# COMPACT_ATOMS: atom_id res chain seq x y z
N MET A 1 -4.40 -2.43 -55.44
CA MET A 1 -5.12 -3.11 -56.53
C MET A 1 -5.17 -4.61 -56.22
N PHE A 2 -6.40 -5.15 -56.12
CA PHE A 2 -6.91 -6.54 -56.22
C PHE A 2 -5.96 -7.75 -56.07
N ARG A 3 -6.11 -8.54 -54.98
CA ARG A 3 -6.92 -9.78 -54.78
C ARG A 3 -6.24 -11.06 -55.32
N ASN A 4 -5.71 -11.94 -54.45
CA ASN A 4 -6.35 -13.04 -53.69
C ASN A 4 -6.81 -14.26 -54.52
N SER A 5 -6.20 -15.40 -54.24
CA SER A 5 -6.74 -16.75 -54.47
C SER A 5 -6.38 -17.64 -53.28
N HIS A 6 -7.37 -18.18 -52.56
CA HIS A 6 -7.64 -19.62 -52.55
C HIS A 6 -8.78 -20.00 -51.60
N ARG A 7 -9.60 -20.91 -52.14
CA ARG A 7 -10.67 -21.68 -51.50
C ARG A 7 -10.11 -22.58 -50.40
N SER A 8 -10.93 -22.84 -49.38
CA SER A 8 -10.89 -24.11 -48.64
C SER A 8 -12.30 -24.71 -48.54
N THR A 9 -12.31 -26.02 -48.74
CA THR A 9 -13.43 -26.96 -48.77
C THR A 9 -13.62 -27.62 -47.40
N SER A 10 -14.88 -27.94 -47.06
CA SER A 10 -15.41 -29.17 -46.41
C SER A 10 -14.48 -30.00 -45.49
N SER A 11 -14.86 -30.60 -44.37
CA SER A 11 -16.16 -31.02 -43.82
C SER A 11 -15.91 -31.98 -42.63
N ARG A 12 -16.85 -32.01 -41.66
CA ARG A 12 -17.41 -33.22 -40.94
C ARG A 12 -16.42 -34.08 -40.12
N ARG A 13 -16.70 -34.65 -38.93
CA ARG A 13 -17.90 -35.14 -38.21
C ARG A 13 -17.42 -35.44 -36.75
N SER A 14 -18.05 -34.93 -35.69
CA SER A 14 -19.00 -35.60 -34.77
C SER A 14 -18.58 -36.95 -34.15
N SER A 15 -18.48 -36.99 -32.81
CA SER A 15 -19.04 -38.08 -31.99
C SER A 15 -19.20 -37.66 -30.52
N SER A 16 -20.42 -37.77 -30.03
CA SER A 16 -20.91 -37.57 -28.65
C SER A 16 -20.65 -38.79 -27.75
N SER A 17 -20.52 -38.61 -26.43
CA SER A 17 -21.59 -38.98 -25.45
C SER A 17 -21.15 -39.03 -23.98
N ARG A 18 -22.00 -38.44 -23.12
CA ARG A 18 -22.52 -38.90 -21.80
C ARG A 18 -21.64 -38.87 -20.54
N GLY A 19 -22.27 -38.44 -19.44
CA GLY A 19 -21.76 -38.46 -18.08
C GLY A 19 -22.55 -39.35 -17.12
N SER A 20 -22.29 -39.22 -15.82
CA SER A 20 -23.05 -39.83 -14.72
C SER A 20 -22.76 -39.19 -13.35
N SER A 21 -23.81 -39.12 -12.54
CA SER A 21 -23.92 -38.71 -11.12
C SER A 21 -23.89 -39.95 -10.20
N PHE A 22 -23.61 -39.77 -8.89
CA PHE A 22 -24.07 -40.51 -7.67
C PHE A 22 -23.06 -40.19 -6.52
N GLY A 23 -23.32 -40.10 -5.21
CA GLY A 23 -24.45 -40.30 -4.29
C GLY A 23 -23.86 -40.38 -2.84
N LYS A 24 -24.57 -39.89 -1.80
CA LYS A 24 -24.20 -39.97 -0.36
C LYS A 24 -24.63 -41.31 0.28
N PRO A 25 -24.20 -41.59 1.54
CA PRO A 25 -25.19 -41.95 2.56
C PRO A 25 -24.93 -41.40 3.99
N SER A 26 -25.92 -41.58 4.86
CA SER A 26 -26.03 -41.22 6.30
C SER A 26 -26.49 -42.42 7.13
N PHE A 27 -26.05 -42.60 8.38
CA PHE A 27 -26.66 -43.31 9.53
C PHE A 27 -25.71 -43.08 10.75
N GLY A 28 -26.02 -43.04 12.04
CA GLY A 28 -27.18 -43.32 12.89
C GLY A 28 -26.80 -43.08 14.38
N GLN A 29 -27.77 -43.18 15.29
CA GLN A 29 -27.81 -42.73 16.69
C GLN A 29 -27.03 -43.60 17.72
N SER A 30 -26.86 -43.08 18.96
CA SER A 30 -27.37 -43.68 20.23
C SER A 30 -26.40 -43.77 21.42
N LYS A 31 -26.80 -43.09 22.52
CA LYS A 31 -26.82 -43.45 23.97
C LYS A 31 -25.57 -44.04 24.67
N GLY A 32 -25.35 -43.53 25.90
CA GLY A 32 -24.99 -44.37 27.04
C GLY A 32 -23.91 -43.80 27.98
N ARG A 33 -24.35 -43.24 29.13
CA ARG A 33 -23.52 -43.19 30.36
C ARG A 33 -23.26 -44.64 30.85
N PRO A 34 -22.20 -44.86 31.65
CA PRO A 34 -22.47 -44.98 33.08
C PRO A 34 -21.47 -44.27 33.99
N SER A 35 -22.01 -43.87 35.13
CA SER A 35 -21.39 -43.41 36.37
C SER A 35 -20.59 -44.50 37.08
N TYR A 36 -19.46 -44.15 37.69
CA TYR A 36 -19.02 -44.72 38.97
C TYR A 36 -18.31 -43.64 39.82
N CYS A 37 -18.83 -43.46 41.04
CA CYS A 37 -18.13 -42.92 42.21
C CYS A 37 -16.85 -43.75 42.45
N SER A 38 -15.78 -43.36 43.12
CA SER A 38 -15.56 -42.49 44.28
C SER A 38 -14.04 -42.55 44.54
N PHE A 39 -13.37 -41.47 44.94
CA PHE A 39 -12.50 -41.55 46.12
C PHE A 39 -12.09 -40.18 46.63
N SER A 40 -12.10 -40.10 47.94
CA SER A 40 -11.78 -38.99 48.82
C SER A 40 -10.32 -38.57 48.78
N GLY A 41 -10.08 -37.26 48.84
CA GLY A 41 -8.78 -36.68 49.15
C GLY A 41 -8.94 -35.23 49.59
N ARG A 42 -9.20 -35.03 50.88
CA ARG A 42 -9.19 -33.71 51.54
C ARG A 42 -7.78 -33.12 51.44
N ASN A 43 -7.66 -31.90 50.92
CA ASN A 43 -6.68 -30.95 51.45
C ASN A 43 -7.28 -29.54 51.45
N ARG A 44 -7.25 -28.93 52.65
CA ARG A 44 -7.67 -27.56 52.93
C ARG A 44 -6.76 -26.59 52.19
N VAL A 45 -7.35 -25.68 51.42
CA VAL A 45 -6.74 -24.38 51.12
C VAL A 45 -7.79 -23.30 51.33
N VAL A 46 -7.33 -22.25 52.01
CA VAL A 46 -8.04 -21.10 52.55
C VAL A 46 -8.76 -20.30 51.47
N HIS A 47 -9.97 -19.84 51.78
CA HIS A 47 -10.72 -18.88 50.98
C HIS A 47 -9.98 -17.54 50.87
N SER A 48 -9.65 -17.13 49.64
CA SER A 48 -9.58 -15.72 49.28
C SER A 48 -10.52 -15.48 48.09
N SER A 49 -11.49 -14.60 48.33
CA SER A 49 -12.46 -14.14 47.34
C SER A 49 -11.77 -13.19 46.37
N GLN A 50 -11.39 -13.68 45.19
CA GLN A 50 -11.05 -12.80 44.06
C GLN A 50 -12.22 -12.76 43.08
N SER A 51 -12.89 -11.62 43.08
CA SER A 51 -13.79 -11.18 42.03
C SER A 51 -13.08 -11.25 40.68
N SER A 52 -13.64 -12.02 39.75
CA SER A 52 -13.22 -12.06 38.35
C SER A 52 -13.60 -10.75 37.66
N SER A 53 -12.72 -9.75 37.75
CA SER A 53 -12.81 -8.55 36.92
C SER A 53 -12.48 -8.93 35.47
N ARG A 54 -13.52 -8.97 34.63
CA ARG A 54 -13.37 -8.95 33.17
C ARG A 54 -12.56 -7.71 32.80
N ARG A 55 -11.28 -7.89 32.47
CA ARG A 55 -10.45 -6.83 31.88
C ARG A 55 -11.02 -6.45 30.53
N SER A 56 -11.76 -5.34 30.52
CA SER A 56 -12.08 -4.56 29.34
C SER A 56 -10.77 -4.24 28.60
N ILE A 57 -10.64 -4.75 27.38
CA ILE A 57 -9.61 -4.34 26.42
C ILE A 57 -9.80 -2.83 26.20
N GLY A 58 -8.83 -2.03 26.66
CA GLY A 58 -8.89 -0.59 26.55
C GLY A 58 -8.99 -0.16 25.09
N LYS A 59 -10.09 0.49 24.72
CA LYS A 59 -10.13 1.36 23.55
C LYS A 59 -9.15 2.51 23.82
N SER A 60 -8.13 2.63 22.99
CA SER A 60 -7.33 3.86 22.91
C SER A 60 -8.25 5.00 22.49
N THR A 61 -8.74 5.78 23.45
CA THR A 61 -9.48 7.02 23.19
C THR A 61 -8.51 8.02 22.60
N LEU A 62 -8.51 8.15 21.27
CA LEU A 62 -7.82 9.24 20.59
C LEU A 62 -8.38 10.57 21.10
N ASN A 63 -7.50 11.46 21.57
CA ASN A 63 -7.91 12.78 22.06
C ASN A 63 -8.44 13.63 20.89
N ILE A 64 -9.64 14.18 21.06
CA ILE A 64 -10.34 14.98 20.05
C ILE A 64 -9.50 16.18 19.59
N ASP A 65 -8.75 16.78 20.51
CA ASP A 65 -7.87 17.93 20.24
C ASP A 65 -6.77 17.61 19.22
N SER A 66 -6.40 16.33 19.06
CA SER A 66 -5.42 15.91 18.06
C SER A 66 -5.92 16.01 16.61
N PHE A 67 -7.23 16.22 16.41
CA PHE A 67 -7.86 16.37 15.10
C PHE A 67 -8.13 17.82 14.72
N ILE A 68 -7.82 18.78 15.59
CA ILE A 68 -8.03 20.21 15.33
C ILE A 68 -6.68 20.86 15.08
N ASN A 69 -6.49 21.35 13.85
CA ASN A 69 -5.37 22.20 13.49
C ASN A 69 -5.86 23.18 12.42
N LYS A 70 -6.43 24.30 12.88
CA LYS A 70 -6.84 25.39 12.02
C LYS A 70 -5.59 26.16 11.63
N THR A 71 -5.11 25.95 10.42
CA THR A 71 -3.98 26.70 9.86
C THR A 71 -4.37 28.17 9.70
N SER A 72 -4.04 28.99 10.69
CA SER A 72 -4.26 30.43 10.66
C SER A 72 -3.15 31.21 9.94
N ASN A 73 -2.02 30.57 9.65
CA ASN A 73 -0.91 31.17 8.91
C ASN A 73 -0.41 30.21 7.84
N LYS A 74 -0.15 30.73 6.62
CA LYS A 74 0.69 30.05 5.63
C LYS A 74 1.96 29.62 6.36
N PRO A 75 2.20 28.32 6.55
CA PRO A 75 3.48 27.88 7.08
C PRO A 75 4.50 28.29 6.03
N ILE A 76 5.50 29.06 6.44
CA ILE A 76 6.73 29.19 5.68
C ILE A 76 7.32 27.78 5.70
N VAL A 77 7.03 26.97 4.68
CA VAL A 77 7.74 25.72 4.46
C VAL A 77 9.19 26.15 4.32
N PRO A 78 10.12 25.77 5.22
CA PRO A 78 11.51 26.14 5.06
C PRO A 78 11.91 25.66 3.67
N GLN A 79 12.29 26.63 2.82
CA GLN A 79 12.67 26.35 1.45
C GLN A 79 13.92 25.49 1.52
N PHE A 80 13.73 24.19 1.31
CA PHE A 80 14.85 23.28 1.23
C PHE A 80 15.70 23.68 0.03
N CYS A 81 16.93 24.11 0.31
CA CYS A 81 17.95 24.27 -0.70
C CYS A 81 18.64 22.91 -0.84
N PRO A 82 18.51 22.24 -2.00
CA PRO A 82 19.18 20.97 -2.22
C PRO A 82 20.69 21.16 -2.15
N GLU A 83 21.39 20.22 -1.52
CA GLU A 83 22.86 20.21 -1.47
C GLU A 83 23.44 19.79 -2.83
N HIS A 84 22.71 18.96 -3.58
CA HIS A 84 23.10 18.44 -4.88
C HIS A 84 22.06 18.75 -5.97
N GLN A 85 22.51 18.87 -7.20
CA GLN A 85 21.68 18.65 -8.39
C GLN A 85 21.74 17.17 -8.80
N PHE A 86 20.79 16.72 -9.64
CA PHE A 86 20.80 15.33 -10.09
C PHE A 86 22.08 14.92 -10.82
N VAL A 87 22.72 15.87 -11.51
CA VAL A 87 24.01 15.68 -12.19
C VAL A 87 25.18 15.47 -11.22
N ASP A 88 25.06 15.94 -9.97
CA ASP A 88 26.13 15.85 -8.97
C ASP A 88 26.21 14.45 -8.35
N PHE A 89 25.16 13.63 -8.49
CA PHE A 89 25.17 12.25 -8.00
C PHE A 89 26.05 11.31 -8.85
N GLY A 90 26.46 11.72 -10.05
CA GLY A 90 27.25 10.89 -10.95
C GLY A 90 26.48 9.67 -11.46
N LEU A 91 25.24 9.88 -11.91
CA LEU A 91 24.40 8.81 -12.44
C LEU A 91 24.87 8.40 -13.83
N ASP A 92 24.28 7.33 -14.38
CA ASP A 92 24.59 6.97 -15.77
C ASP A 92 24.05 8.08 -16.70
N LYS A 93 24.82 8.45 -17.72
CA LYS A 93 24.48 9.57 -18.62
C LYS A 93 23.09 9.42 -19.26
N MET A 94 22.71 8.19 -19.64
CA MET A 94 21.39 7.95 -20.23
C MET A 94 20.28 8.16 -19.18
N LEU A 95 20.55 7.82 -17.92
CA LEU A 95 19.62 8.05 -16.82
C LEU A 95 19.49 9.54 -16.49
N GLU A 96 20.60 10.28 -16.47
CA GLU A 96 20.60 11.74 -16.30
C GLU A 96 19.78 12.45 -17.38
N ASP A 97 19.98 12.10 -18.64
CA ASP A 97 19.21 12.65 -19.77
C ASP A 97 17.71 12.41 -19.60
N ILE A 98 17.32 11.22 -19.10
CA ILE A 98 15.92 10.89 -18.84
C ILE A 98 15.38 11.69 -17.65
N VAL A 99 16.14 11.85 -16.57
CA VAL A 99 15.75 12.65 -15.41
C VAL A 99 15.51 14.11 -15.83
N ILE A 100 16.43 14.69 -16.60
CA ILE A 100 16.30 16.05 -17.15
C ILE A 100 15.04 16.15 -18.03
N LYS A 101 14.83 15.19 -18.94
CA LYS A 101 13.66 15.17 -19.84
C LYS A 101 12.32 15.03 -19.10
N LYS A 102 12.33 14.51 -17.88
CA LYS A 102 11.14 14.39 -17.03
C LYS A 102 10.89 15.63 -16.18
N ASP A 103 11.64 16.71 -16.39
CA ASP A 103 11.58 17.95 -15.61
C ASP A 103 11.91 17.75 -14.13
N TYR A 104 12.72 16.74 -13.79
CA TYR A 104 13.31 16.58 -12.45
C TYR A 104 14.49 17.55 -12.34
N THR A 105 14.19 18.80 -12.01
CA THR A 105 15.20 19.87 -11.94
C THR A 105 16.03 19.80 -10.66
N ASN A 106 15.36 19.70 -9.51
CA ASN A 106 15.99 19.65 -8.20
C ASN A 106 15.56 18.39 -7.44
N PRO A 107 16.50 17.68 -6.78
CA PRO A 107 16.13 16.55 -5.95
C PRO A 107 15.29 17.00 -4.76
N THR A 108 14.31 16.18 -4.38
CA THR A 108 13.57 16.38 -3.14
C THR A 108 14.48 16.12 -1.92
N PRO A 109 14.13 16.61 -0.71
CA PRO A 109 15.00 16.44 0.46
C PRO A 109 15.37 15.00 0.79
N ILE A 110 14.47 14.05 0.50
CA ILE A 110 14.76 12.62 0.70
C ILE A 110 15.68 12.08 -0.39
N GLN A 111 15.53 12.53 -1.64
CA GLN A 111 16.38 12.12 -2.76
C GLN A 111 17.81 12.61 -2.54
N ASP A 112 17.97 13.88 -2.21
CA ASP A 112 19.26 14.54 -2.00
C ASP A 112 20.12 13.83 -0.95
N LYS A 113 19.50 13.51 0.19
CA LYS A 113 20.21 12.90 1.32
C LYS A 113 20.42 11.40 1.18
N ILE A 114 19.56 10.68 0.47
CA ILE A 114 19.60 9.21 0.46
C ILE A 114 20.34 8.62 -0.75
N ILE A 115 20.28 9.28 -1.91
CA ILE A 115 20.87 8.75 -3.16
C ILE A 115 22.37 8.44 -2.99
N PRO A 116 23.21 9.34 -2.43
CA PRO A 116 24.65 9.06 -2.27
C PRO A 116 24.93 7.80 -1.42
N HIS A 117 24.13 7.57 -0.39
CA HIS A 117 24.28 6.42 0.49
C HIS A 117 23.91 5.10 -0.19
N ILE A 118 22.84 5.10 -1.00
CA ILE A 118 22.44 3.93 -1.78
C ILE A 118 23.50 3.62 -2.83
N MET A 119 24.05 4.63 -3.52
CA MET A 119 25.15 4.44 -4.48
C MET A 119 26.41 3.86 -3.84
N SER A 120 26.68 4.20 -2.57
CA SER A 120 27.80 3.63 -1.81
C SER A 120 27.57 2.19 -1.31
N GLY A 121 26.40 1.59 -1.59
CA GLY A 121 26.07 0.21 -1.19
C GLY A 121 25.75 0.05 0.30
N LYS A 122 25.47 1.15 1.03
CA LYS A 122 25.10 1.10 2.44
C LYS A 122 23.61 0.83 2.60
N ASP A 123 23.24 0.04 3.60
CA ASP A 123 21.86 -0.10 4.03
C ASP A 123 21.28 1.26 4.44
N VAL A 124 20.03 1.54 4.08
CA VAL A 124 19.39 2.83 4.37
C VAL A 124 18.00 2.67 4.95
N VAL A 125 17.65 3.57 5.85
CA VAL A 125 16.29 3.79 6.32
C VAL A 125 15.83 5.17 5.84
N GLY A 126 14.88 5.20 4.92
CA GLY A 126 14.23 6.42 4.44
C GLY A 126 12.89 6.66 5.13
N LEU A 127 12.85 7.61 6.05
CA LEU A 127 11.61 8.00 6.74
C LEU A 127 11.04 9.25 6.09
N ALA A 128 9.98 9.08 5.29
CA ALA A 128 9.27 10.18 4.67
C ALA A 128 7.84 9.78 4.30
N ASN A 129 6.94 10.77 4.28
CA ASN A 129 5.55 10.58 3.87
C ASN A 129 5.44 10.20 2.38
N THR A 130 4.29 9.66 1.96
CA THR A 130 4.01 9.45 0.54
C THR A 130 4.01 10.76 -0.25
N GLY A 131 4.51 10.74 -1.48
CA GLY A 131 4.57 11.91 -2.35
C GLY A 131 5.80 12.81 -2.15
N THR A 132 6.77 12.41 -1.32
CA THR A 132 8.05 13.12 -1.15
C THR A 132 9.12 12.70 -2.17
N GLY A 133 8.78 11.82 -3.12
CA GLY A 133 9.73 11.34 -4.13
C GLY A 133 10.59 10.14 -3.71
N LYS A 134 10.16 9.37 -2.68
CA LYS A 134 10.84 8.14 -2.21
C LYS A 134 11.14 7.15 -3.32
N THR A 135 10.20 6.98 -4.26
CA THR A 135 10.31 5.98 -5.33
C THR A 135 11.49 6.29 -6.25
N ALA A 136 11.57 7.49 -6.81
CA ALA A 136 12.78 7.93 -7.52
C ALA A 136 14.06 7.87 -6.66
N ALA A 137 13.96 8.15 -5.35
CA ALA A 137 15.12 8.14 -4.45
C ALA A 137 15.83 6.78 -4.38
N PHE A 138 15.09 5.67 -4.44
CA PHE A 138 15.70 4.34 -4.56
C PHE A 138 15.83 3.85 -6.00
N LEU A 139 14.92 4.21 -6.92
CA LEU A 139 14.97 3.70 -8.28
C LEU A 139 16.19 4.21 -9.06
N LEU A 140 16.51 5.50 -8.95
CA LEU A 140 17.63 6.10 -9.70
C LEU A 140 18.98 5.42 -9.40
N PRO A 141 19.43 5.32 -8.14
CA PRO A 141 20.71 4.66 -7.85
C PRO A 141 20.70 3.17 -8.18
N LEU A 142 19.55 2.48 -8.06
CA LEU A 142 19.43 1.07 -8.43
C LEU A 142 19.48 0.82 -9.94
N ILE A 143 18.85 1.69 -10.74
CA ILE A 143 18.92 1.63 -12.21
C ILE A 143 20.36 1.89 -12.67
N HIS A 144 21.03 2.90 -12.09
CA HIS A 144 22.44 3.18 -12.34
C HIS A 144 23.31 1.94 -12.05
N LYS A 145 23.08 1.30 -10.91
CA LYS A 145 23.80 0.08 -10.49
C LYS A 145 23.67 -1.05 -11.52
N ILE A 146 22.46 -1.32 -12.00
CA ILE A 146 22.21 -2.31 -13.05
C ILE A 146 22.91 -1.93 -14.36
N LYS A 147 22.81 -0.65 -14.75
CA LYS A 147 23.34 -0.15 -16.02
C LYS A 147 24.87 -0.26 -16.10
N ASN A 148 25.56 -0.06 -14.97
CA ASN A 148 27.01 -0.18 -14.85
C ASN A 148 27.53 -1.63 -14.74
N GLY A 149 26.71 -2.60 -15.18
CA GLY A 149 27.15 -3.99 -15.35
C GLY A 149 27.17 -4.80 -14.05
N GLN A 150 26.58 -4.30 -12.96
CA GLN A 150 26.38 -5.13 -11.78
C GLN A 150 25.27 -6.13 -12.09
N LEU A 151 25.66 -7.41 -12.28
CA LEU A 151 24.78 -8.55 -12.63
C LEU A 151 23.85 -8.97 -11.47
N GLU A 152 23.40 -8.02 -10.65
CA GLU A 152 22.49 -8.30 -9.54
C GLU A 152 21.03 -8.09 -9.93
N ARG A 153 20.17 -8.95 -9.39
CA ARG A 153 18.73 -8.75 -9.44
C ARG A 153 18.26 -8.07 -8.16
N ILE A 154 17.20 -7.29 -8.31
CA ILE A 154 16.64 -6.46 -7.26
C ILE A 154 15.21 -6.93 -6.98
N LEU A 155 14.86 -7.05 -5.71
CA LEU A 155 13.48 -7.29 -5.28
C LEU A 155 12.92 -6.05 -4.61
N ILE A 156 11.77 -5.56 -5.07
CA ILE A 156 11.03 -4.47 -4.46
C ILE A 156 9.71 -5.02 -3.93
N LEU A 157 9.54 -4.99 -2.60
CA LEU A 157 8.31 -5.36 -1.93
C LEU A 157 7.50 -4.11 -1.61
N ALA A 158 6.22 -4.15 -2.00
CA ALA A 158 5.23 -3.13 -1.67
C ALA A 158 3.99 -3.79 -1.04
N PRO A 159 3.32 -3.14 -0.06
CA PRO A 159 2.15 -3.68 0.63
C PRO A 159 0.95 -3.93 -0.29
N THR A 160 0.77 -3.09 -1.30
CA THR A 160 -0.42 -3.12 -2.17
C THR A 160 -0.07 -3.33 -3.62
N ARG A 161 -1.04 -3.85 -4.37
CA ARG A 161 -0.91 -4.06 -5.81
C ARG A 161 -0.80 -2.73 -6.53
N GLU A 162 -1.56 -1.74 -6.05
CA GLU A 162 -1.58 -0.40 -6.62
C GLU A 162 -0.21 0.27 -6.49
N LEU A 163 0.44 0.17 -5.32
CA LEU A 163 1.79 0.71 -5.14
C LEU A 163 2.83 -0.04 -5.97
N ALA A 164 2.79 -1.37 -6.01
CA ALA A 164 3.69 -2.15 -6.87
C ALA A 164 3.57 -1.76 -8.36
N LEU A 165 2.34 -1.51 -8.84
CA LEU A 165 2.12 -1.03 -10.21
C LEU A 165 2.63 0.39 -10.43
N GLN A 166 2.49 1.28 -9.45
CA GLN A 166 3.04 2.65 -9.52
C GLN A 166 4.57 2.63 -9.58
N ILE A 167 5.22 1.87 -8.69
CA ILE A 167 6.69 1.70 -8.71
C ILE A 167 7.13 1.17 -10.08
N ASN A 168 6.42 0.19 -10.63
CA ASN A 168 6.75 -0.34 -11.95
C ASN A 168 6.54 0.67 -13.09
N GLN A 169 5.49 1.49 -13.03
CA GLN A 169 5.27 2.56 -14.00
C GLN A 169 6.41 3.57 -13.93
N GLU A 170 6.79 4.00 -12.74
CA GLU A 170 7.89 4.94 -12.53
C GLU A 170 9.24 4.34 -12.98
N PHE A 171 9.51 3.09 -12.64
CA PHE A 171 10.69 2.35 -13.12
C PHE A 171 10.76 2.28 -14.66
N LYS A 172 9.67 1.90 -15.33
CA LYS A 172 9.59 1.87 -16.80
C LYS A 172 9.78 3.24 -17.42
N SER A 173 9.45 4.28 -16.67
CA SER A 173 9.59 5.66 -17.09
C SER A 173 11.04 6.17 -17.00
N PHE A 174 11.91 5.49 -16.23
CA PHE A 174 13.35 5.79 -16.10
C PHE A 174 14.25 4.87 -16.94
N THR A 175 13.71 3.77 -17.47
CA THR A 175 14.46 2.76 -18.25
C THR A 175 14.26 2.72 -19.78
N PRO A 176 13.61 3.69 -20.47
CA PRO A 176 13.51 3.65 -21.93
C PRO A 176 14.87 3.50 -22.63
N GLY A 177 14.99 2.51 -23.52
CA GLY A 177 16.20 2.29 -24.33
C GLY A 177 17.39 1.67 -23.60
N MET A 178 17.29 1.37 -22.30
CA MET A 178 18.41 0.84 -21.51
C MET A 178 18.59 -0.69 -21.59
N GLY A 179 17.60 -1.42 -22.11
CA GLY A 179 17.57 -2.89 -22.06
C GLY A 179 17.36 -3.45 -20.65
N ILE A 180 16.86 -2.63 -19.72
CA ILE A 180 16.55 -3.03 -18.34
C ILE A 180 15.06 -3.35 -18.24
N TYR A 181 14.73 -4.47 -17.59
CA TYR A 181 13.38 -5.02 -17.54
C TYR A 181 12.94 -5.32 -16.12
N SER A 182 11.64 -5.14 -15.85
CA SER A 182 10.98 -5.49 -14.61
C SER A 182 9.86 -6.50 -14.81
N ALA A 183 9.58 -7.30 -13.78
CA ALA A 183 8.40 -8.18 -13.70
C ALA A 183 7.52 -7.80 -12.50
N VAL A 184 6.19 -7.72 -12.71
CA VAL A 184 5.25 -7.31 -11.65
C VAL A 184 4.49 -8.49 -11.07
N CYS A 185 4.79 -8.83 -9.82
CA CYS A 185 4.30 -10.00 -9.11
C CYS A 185 3.25 -9.62 -8.06
N VAL A 186 2.00 -9.40 -8.50
CA VAL A 186 0.89 -8.99 -7.61
C VAL A 186 -0.30 -9.95 -7.62
N GLY A 187 -0.95 -10.09 -6.46
CA GLY A 187 -2.12 -10.94 -6.27
C GLY A 187 -3.35 -10.55 -7.11
N GLY A 188 -4.32 -11.45 -7.26
CA GLY A 188 -5.62 -11.21 -7.91
C GLY A 188 -5.58 -10.78 -9.39
N ILE A 189 -4.42 -10.90 -10.03
CA ILE A 189 -4.25 -10.96 -11.48
C ILE A 189 -3.79 -12.38 -11.84
N ASN A 190 -4.09 -12.82 -13.06
CA ASN A 190 -3.62 -14.09 -13.60
C ASN A 190 -2.09 -14.21 -13.39
N ILE A 191 -1.67 -15.35 -12.83
CA ILE A 191 -0.27 -15.62 -12.51
C ILE A 191 0.55 -15.97 -13.77
N GLN A 192 -0.08 -16.50 -14.82
CA GLN A 192 0.64 -16.98 -16.01
C GLN A 192 1.45 -15.89 -16.74
N PRO A 193 0.92 -14.67 -16.98
CA PRO A 193 1.74 -13.57 -17.49
C PRO A 193 2.96 -13.26 -16.62
N GLN A 194 2.79 -13.25 -15.30
CA GLN A 194 3.88 -12.97 -14.35
C GLN A 194 4.96 -14.05 -14.40
N ILE A 195 4.57 -15.33 -14.53
CA ILE A 195 5.50 -16.45 -14.71
C ILE A 195 6.28 -16.30 -16.03
N ARG A 196 5.62 -15.86 -17.11
CA ARG A 196 6.31 -15.63 -18.39
C ARG A 196 7.32 -14.51 -18.30
N GLU A 197 6.97 -13.39 -17.69
CA GLU A 197 7.89 -12.26 -17.46
C GLU A 197 9.12 -12.69 -16.63
N LEU A 198 8.91 -13.45 -15.56
CA LEU A 198 10.02 -13.96 -14.74
C LEU A 198 10.94 -14.92 -15.50
N ARG A 199 10.41 -15.70 -16.45
CA ARG A 199 11.20 -16.62 -17.28
C ARG A 199 12.00 -15.92 -18.36
N GLN A 200 11.59 -14.73 -18.80
CA GLN A 200 12.26 -13.96 -19.86
C GLN A 200 13.50 -13.19 -19.36
N TYR A 201 13.97 -13.48 -18.13
CA TYR A 201 14.97 -12.73 -17.38
C TYR A 201 14.55 -11.27 -17.13
N CYS A 202 14.58 -10.85 -15.87
CA CYS A 202 14.30 -9.48 -15.47
C CYS A 202 15.29 -9.04 -14.40
N HIS A 203 15.68 -7.77 -14.44
CA HIS A 203 16.63 -7.19 -13.51
C HIS A 203 15.93 -6.83 -12.19
N VAL A 204 14.67 -6.42 -12.27
CA VAL A 204 13.88 -5.98 -11.11
C VAL A 204 12.60 -6.79 -10.99
N VAL A 205 12.37 -7.39 -9.83
CA VAL A 205 11.09 -8.01 -9.47
C VAL A 205 10.37 -7.07 -8.52
N ILE A 206 9.17 -6.63 -8.88
CA ILE A 206 8.35 -5.73 -8.07
C ILE A 206 7.10 -6.48 -7.66
N GLY A 207 6.79 -6.61 -6.37
CA GLY A 207 5.66 -7.44 -5.98
C GLY A 207 5.11 -7.23 -4.59
N THR A 208 3.93 -7.81 -4.37
CA THR A 208 3.33 -7.91 -3.03
C THR A 208 3.83 -9.17 -2.32
N PRO A 209 4.11 -9.15 -1.01
CA PRO A 209 4.72 -10.26 -0.28
C PRO A 209 4.07 -11.63 -0.56
N GLY A 210 2.74 -11.74 -0.40
CA GLY A 210 2.04 -13.01 -0.62
C GLY A 210 2.16 -13.59 -2.04
N ARG A 211 2.22 -12.76 -3.10
CA ARG A 211 2.39 -13.26 -4.47
C ARG A 211 3.84 -13.64 -4.76
N VAL A 212 4.80 -12.91 -4.21
CA VAL A 212 6.22 -13.25 -4.30
C VAL A 212 6.47 -14.62 -3.64
N ILE A 213 5.89 -14.86 -2.46
CA ILE A 213 5.97 -16.16 -1.78
C ILE A 213 5.35 -17.30 -2.60
N ASP A 214 4.18 -17.09 -3.20
CA ASP A 214 3.55 -18.09 -4.08
C ASP A 214 4.49 -18.49 -5.24
N LEU A 215 5.15 -17.50 -5.87
CA LEU A 215 6.09 -17.73 -6.97
C LEU A 215 7.38 -18.43 -6.51
N ILE A 216 7.86 -18.14 -5.29
CA ILE A 216 8.99 -18.86 -4.67
C ILE A 216 8.62 -20.31 -4.39
N LYS A 217 7.46 -20.55 -3.77
CA LYS A 217 6.99 -21.91 -3.44
C LYS A 217 6.76 -22.78 -4.67
N ARG A 218 6.38 -22.17 -5.80
CA ARG A 218 6.25 -22.85 -7.10
C ARG A 218 7.60 -23.12 -7.79
N GLY A 219 8.71 -22.63 -7.26
CA GLY A 219 10.03 -22.72 -7.88
C GLY A 219 10.19 -21.86 -9.13
N VAL A 220 9.29 -20.89 -9.37
CA VAL A 220 9.37 -19.97 -10.52
C VAL A 220 10.33 -18.83 -10.23
N LEU A 221 10.28 -18.28 -9.02
CA LEU A 221 11.18 -17.23 -8.57
C LEU A 221 12.20 -17.81 -7.60
N LYS A 222 13.47 -17.80 -8.02
CA LYS A 222 14.62 -18.04 -7.14
C LYS A 222 15.16 -16.69 -6.67
N LEU A 223 15.66 -16.65 -5.45
CA LEU A 223 16.20 -15.43 -4.84
C LEU A 223 17.73 -15.48 -4.67
N ASP A 224 18.37 -16.57 -5.09
CA ASP A 224 19.81 -16.80 -4.91
C ASP A 224 20.68 -15.72 -5.61
N ASP A 225 20.13 -15.10 -6.66
CA ASP A 225 20.75 -14.05 -7.47
C ASP A 225 20.25 -12.63 -7.11
N ILE A 226 19.37 -12.51 -6.12
CA ILE A 226 18.86 -11.21 -5.65
C ILE A 226 19.76 -10.69 -4.52
N LYS A 227 20.49 -9.61 -4.79
CA LYS A 227 21.44 -9.01 -3.83
C LYS A 227 20.95 -7.71 -3.22
N THR A 228 19.83 -7.17 -3.70
CA THR A 228 19.23 -5.96 -3.14
C THR A 228 17.73 -6.16 -2.93
N ILE A 229 17.27 -5.79 -1.73
CA ILE A 229 15.84 -5.74 -1.39
C ILE A 229 15.43 -4.33 -1.00
N VAL A 230 14.28 -3.90 -1.51
CA VAL A 230 13.60 -2.66 -1.12
C VAL A 230 12.30 -3.01 -0.44
N LEU A 231 12.08 -2.46 0.75
CA LEU A 231 10.84 -2.54 1.50
C LEU A 231 10.16 -1.16 1.48
N ASP A 232 9.22 -0.94 0.56
CA ASP A 232 8.48 0.32 0.47
C ASP A 232 7.16 0.28 1.23
N GLU A 233 6.84 1.37 1.94
CA GLU A 233 5.75 1.45 2.93
C GLU A 233 5.78 0.27 3.93
N ALA A 234 6.91 0.09 4.62
CA ALA A 234 7.12 -1.02 5.56
C ALA A 234 6.17 -1.00 6.78
N ASP A 235 5.75 0.19 7.21
CA ASP A 235 4.68 0.37 8.20
C ASP A 235 3.33 -0.14 7.70
N ALA A 236 2.98 0.15 6.45
CA ALA A 236 1.79 -0.44 5.85
C ALA A 236 1.88 -1.97 5.74
N MET A 237 3.07 -2.54 5.45
CA MET A 237 3.27 -4.00 5.47
C MET A 237 3.10 -4.57 6.87
N LEU A 238 3.56 -3.87 7.91
CA LEU A 238 3.36 -4.25 9.32
C LEU A 238 1.88 -4.34 9.66
N ASP A 239 1.14 -3.27 9.38
CA ASP A 239 -0.29 -3.16 9.70
C ASP A 239 -1.14 -4.19 8.95
N MET A 240 -0.72 -4.58 7.75
CA MET A 240 -1.39 -5.63 6.96
C MET A 240 -1.00 -7.05 7.40
N GLY A 241 -0.10 -7.20 8.37
CA GLY A 241 0.36 -8.48 8.88
C GLY A 241 1.35 -9.20 7.97
N PHE A 242 1.98 -8.50 7.02
CA PHE A 242 2.92 -9.10 6.06
C PHE A 242 4.35 -9.29 6.60
N ILE A 243 4.63 -8.97 7.86
CA ILE A 243 6.00 -9.07 8.38
C ILE A 243 6.55 -10.49 8.35
N ASN A 244 5.73 -11.49 8.67
CA ASN A 244 6.17 -12.88 8.60
C ASN A 244 6.43 -13.31 7.15
N ASP A 245 5.68 -12.75 6.20
CA ASP A 245 5.91 -12.96 4.77
C ASP A 245 7.23 -12.32 4.33
N VAL A 246 7.51 -11.08 4.78
CA VAL A 246 8.78 -10.39 4.50
C VAL A 246 9.97 -11.15 5.10
N ARG A 247 9.87 -11.61 6.36
CA ARG A 247 10.87 -12.48 6.99
C ARG A 247 11.15 -13.72 6.17
N PHE A 248 10.11 -14.39 5.70
CA PHE A 248 10.26 -15.58 4.87
C PHE A 248 11.02 -15.25 3.57
N VAL A 249 10.67 -14.14 2.90
CA VAL A 249 11.36 -13.72 1.68
C VAL A 249 12.85 -13.43 1.94
N ILE A 250 13.18 -12.64 2.96
CA ILE A 250 14.57 -12.33 3.33
C ILE A 250 15.35 -13.61 3.70
N SER A 251 14.72 -14.56 4.40
CA SER A 251 15.35 -15.85 4.76
C SER A 251 15.74 -16.71 3.55
N LYS A 252 15.20 -16.41 2.37
CA LYS A 252 15.51 -17.10 1.11
C LYS A 252 16.52 -16.34 0.25
N MET A 253 16.93 -15.14 0.66
CA MET A 253 17.96 -14.35 0.00
C MET A 253 19.36 -14.73 0.51
N PRO A 254 20.43 -14.40 -0.23
CA PRO A 254 21.81 -14.52 0.26
C PRO A 254 22.01 -13.77 1.57
N LYS A 255 22.87 -14.30 2.46
CA LYS A 255 23.16 -13.67 3.76
C LYS A 255 23.70 -12.24 3.60
N ALA A 256 24.58 -12.03 2.63
CA ALA A 256 25.07 -10.72 2.25
C ALA A 256 24.16 -10.14 1.17
N HIS A 257 23.32 -9.19 1.55
CA HIS A 257 22.45 -8.43 0.67
C HIS A 257 22.35 -6.98 1.15
N HIS A 258 21.97 -6.08 0.25
CA HIS A 258 21.76 -4.66 0.49
C HIS A 258 20.28 -4.41 0.73
N THR A 259 19.94 -3.75 1.83
CA THR A 259 18.55 -3.50 2.24
C THR A 259 18.23 -2.01 2.24
N LEU A 260 17.19 -1.63 1.50
CA LEU A 260 16.62 -0.29 1.53
C LEU A 260 15.24 -0.35 2.20
N PHE A 261 15.09 0.34 3.34
CA PHE A 261 13.86 0.32 4.14
C PHE A 261 13.18 1.68 4.11
N PHE A 262 11.96 1.75 3.57
CA PHE A 262 11.19 2.99 3.49
C PHE A 262 9.89 2.90 4.29
N SER A 263 9.67 3.88 5.16
CA SER A 263 8.50 3.95 6.04
C SER A 263 8.06 5.41 6.20
N ALA A 264 6.78 5.65 6.46
CA ALA A 264 6.33 6.99 6.85
C ALA A 264 6.54 7.22 8.36
N THR A 265 6.47 6.15 9.15
CA THR A 265 6.49 6.19 10.61
C THR A 265 7.70 5.47 11.22
N MET A 266 8.06 5.85 12.46
CA MET A 266 9.09 5.22 13.28
C MET A 266 8.49 4.71 14.59
N SER A 267 7.54 3.78 14.49
CA SER A 267 7.00 3.11 15.67
C SER A 267 8.03 2.17 16.31
N PRO A 268 7.90 1.79 17.60
CA PRO A 268 8.78 0.81 18.23
C PRO A 268 8.83 -0.53 17.49
N ALA A 269 7.72 -0.92 16.85
CA ALA A 269 7.66 -2.12 16.02
C ALA A 269 8.49 -1.96 14.74
N ILE A 270 8.42 -0.81 14.07
CA ILE A 270 9.25 -0.50 12.89
C ILE A 270 10.73 -0.47 13.25
N LYS A 271 11.09 0.13 14.39
CA LYS A 271 12.48 0.12 14.87
C LYS A 271 13.02 -1.30 15.02
N ARG A 272 12.24 -2.21 15.62
CA ARG A 272 12.64 -3.63 15.72
C ARG A 272 12.84 -4.29 14.36
N LEU A 273 12.01 -3.96 13.37
CA LEU A 273 12.17 -4.49 12.01
C LEU A 273 13.43 -3.95 11.33
N ILE A 274 13.79 -2.68 11.59
CA ILE A 274 15.03 -2.11 11.10
C ILE A 274 16.23 -2.84 11.72
N ASP A 275 16.22 -3.03 13.04
CA ASP A 275 17.27 -3.75 13.76
C ASP A 275 17.37 -5.23 13.32
N GLU A 276 16.26 -5.82 12.85
CA GLU A 276 16.18 -7.20 12.36
C GLU A 276 16.65 -7.36 10.91
N PHE A 277 16.30 -6.42 10.02
CA PHE A 277 16.49 -6.57 8.57
C PHE A 277 17.70 -5.83 7.99
N LEU A 278 18.28 -4.87 8.72
CA LEU A 278 19.35 -4.01 8.20
C LEU A 278 20.63 -4.16 9.03
N HIS A 279 21.77 -3.91 8.38
CA HIS A 279 23.08 -3.92 9.00
C HIS A 279 23.72 -2.53 8.97
N GLN A 280 23.91 -1.93 10.15
CA GLN A 280 24.48 -0.58 10.32
C GLN A 280 23.88 0.48 9.36
N PRO A 281 22.54 0.63 9.33
CA PRO A 281 21.91 1.46 8.31
C PRO A 281 22.10 2.96 8.55
N ILE A 282 22.17 3.71 7.45
CA ILE A 282 22.06 5.18 7.49
C ILE A 282 20.58 5.55 7.53
N THR A 283 20.17 6.30 8.56
CA THR A 283 18.78 6.77 8.68
C THR A 283 18.66 8.21 8.20
N VAL A 284 17.80 8.43 7.21
CA VAL A 284 17.43 9.75 6.69
C VAL A 284 15.96 10.00 7.02
N ALA A 285 15.66 11.06 7.78
CA ALA A 285 14.31 11.41 8.20
C ALA A 285 13.89 12.79 7.69
N ILE A 286 12.79 12.85 6.93
CA ILE A 286 12.24 14.09 6.35
C ILE A 286 10.79 14.27 6.82
N GLY A 287 10.54 15.29 7.63
CA GLY A 287 9.18 15.76 7.95
C GLY A 287 8.29 14.76 8.71
N THR A 288 8.87 13.84 9.47
CA THR A 288 8.19 12.68 10.08
C THR A 288 7.47 12.95 11.40
N GLN A 289 7.54 14.18 11.94
CA GLN A 289 7.06 14.49 13.30
C GLN A 289 5.81 15.39 13.34
N ASN A 290 5.50 16.12 12.27
CA ASN A 290 4.38 17.07 12.26
C ASN A 290 3.37 16.70 11.16
N PRO A 291 2.04 16.87 11.42
CA PRO A 291 1.07 16.79 10.34
C PRO A 291 1.45 17.78 9.23
N PRO A 292 1.17 17.46 7.95
CA PRO A 292 1.53 18.34 6.85
C PRO A 292 0.95 19.72 7.14
N THR A 293 1.81 20.72 7.23
CA THR A 293 1.43 22.08 7.61
C THR A 293 0.47 22.71 6.59
N ASN A 294 0.28 22.07 5.44
CA ASN A 294 -0.56 22.53 4.34
C ASN A 294 -1.99 21.95 4.41
N ILE A 295 -2.36 21.30 5.51
CA ILE A 295 -3.68 20.70 5.71
C ILE A 295 -4.39 21.38 6.89
N GLU A 296 -5.50 22.07 6.58
CA GLU A 296 -6.46 22.54 7.58
C GLU A 296 -7.21 21.33 8.14
N GLN A 297 -7.16 21.14 9.45
CA GLN A 297 -7.81 20.03 10.13
C GLN A 297 -8.91 20.56 11.04
N ASP A 298 -10.13 20.10 10.83
CA ASP A 298 -11.27 20.46 11.67
C ASP A 298 -12.14 19.25 12.01
N VAL A 299 -12.95 19.43 13.05
CA VAL A 299 -13.88 18.43 13.56
C VAL A 299 -15.30 18.86 13.24
N VAL A 300 -16.08 17.94 12.68
CA VAL A 300 -17.51 18.12 12.46
C VAL A 300 -18.28 17.36 13.53
N ARG A 301 -18.89 18.10 14.46
CA ARG A 301 -19.75 17.52 15.51
C ARG A 301 -21.13 17.21 14.94
N LEU A 302 -21.58 15.97 15.07
CA LEU A 302 -22.84 15.51 14.48
C LEU A 302 -24.09 16.05 15.19
N ASN A 303 -23.99 16.36 16.48
CA ASN A 303 -25.10 16.92 17.29
C ASN A 303 -26.44 16.16 17.14
N GLY A 304 -26.38 14.83 17.11
CA GLY A 304 -27.57 13.96 16.94
C GLY A 304 -28.04 13.75 15.49
N ARG A 305 -27.46 14.45 14.51
CA ARG A 305 -27.72 14.21 13.09
C ARG A 305 -27.05 12.92 12.63
N SER A 306 -27.61 12.28 11.60
CA SER A 306 -26.94 11.12 11.01
C SER A 306 -25.66 11.57 10.27
N ARG A 307 -24.61 10.74 10.34
CA ARG A 307 -23.36 11.00 9.60
C ARG A 307 -23.61 11.16 8.09
N PHE A 308 -24.59 10.44 7.55
CA PHE A 308 -24.94 10.51 6.14
C PHE A 308 -25.47 11.90 5.76
N ASP A 309 -26.42 12.43 6.53
CA ASP A 309 -27.03 13.74 6.24
C ASP A 309 -25.97 14.85 6.30
N VAL A 310 -25.09 14.80 7.30
CA VAL A 310 -23.98 15.76 7.44
C VAL A 310 -23.02 15.65 6.24
N LEU A 311 -22.66 14.43 5.82
CA LEU A 311 -21.82 14.24 4.63
C LEU A 311 -22.50 14.76 3.37
N HIS A 312 -23.79 14.46 3.20
CA HIS A 312 -24.57 14.86 2.05
C HIS A 312 -24.63 16.40 1.93
N ASP A 313 -24.87 17.10 3.04
CA ASP A 313 -24.90 18.56 3.08
C ASP A 313 -23.53 19.17 2.72
N LEU A 314 -22.44 18.65 3.29
CA LEU A 314 -21.08 19.10 2.93
C LEU A 314 -20.79 18.92 1.45
N LEU A 315 -21.28 17.84 0.85
CA LEU A 315 -21.09 17.56 -0.58
C LEU A 315 -21.97 18.44 -1.49
N GLN A 316 -22.90 19.24 -0.96
CA GLN A 316 -23.61 20.24 -1.77
C GLN A 316 -22.75 21.48 -2.03
N ASP A 317 -21.77 21.76 -1.18
CA ASP A 317 -20.85 22.89 -1.35
C ASP A 317 -19.93 22.63 -2.58
N PRO A 318 -19.88 23.54 -3.57
CA PRO A 318 -19.00 23.43 -4.72
C PRO A 318 -17.51 23.28 -4.37
N ALA A 319 -17.06 23.79 -3.22
CA ALA A 319 -15.66 23.69 -2.78
C ALA A 319 -15.19 22.23 -2.59
N PHE A 320 -16.11 21.28 -2.41
CA PHE A 320 -15.81 19.85 -2.27
C PHE A 320 -15.60 19.19 -3.65
N GLU A 321 -14.69 19.69 -4.48
CA GLU A 321 -14.54 19.28 -5.88
C GLU A 321 -14.08 17.83 -6.06
N LYS A 322 -13.20 17.37 -5.17
CA LYS A 322 -12.64 16.00 -5.19
C LYS A 322 -12.45 15.51 -3.76
N VAL A 323 -13.26 14.55 -3.34
CA VAL A 323 -13.40 14.18 -1.93
C VAL A 323 -13.04 12.72 -1.71
N LEU A 324 -12.15 12.47 -0.74
CA LEU A 324 -11.82 11.13 -0.28
C LEU A 324 -12.44 10.90 1.10
N VAL A 325 -13.33 9.91 1.19
CA VAL A 325 -14.07 9.59 2.41
C VAL A 325 -13.56 8.28 2.99
N PHE A 326 -13.17 8.28 4.26
CA PHE A 326 -12.68 7.09 4.96
C PHE A 326 -13.75 6.46 5.85
N GLY A 327 -14.01 5.17 5.64
CA GLY A 327 -14.85 4.33 6.48
C GLY A 327 -14.10 3.09 6.97
N ARG A 328 -14.59 2.46 8.05
CA ARG A 328 -13.93 1.33 8.70
C ARG A 328 -14.13 0.02 7.94
N THR A 329 -15.37 -0.27 7.55
CA THR A 329 -15.72 -1.61 7.02
C THR A 329 -15.97 -1.62 5.53
N LYS A 330 -15.56 -2.70 4.86
CA LYS A 330 -15.77 -2.92 3.42
C LYS A 330 -17.26 -2.80 3.03
N ARG A 331 -18.15 -3.41 3.83
CA ARG A 331 -19.61 -3.35 3.61
C ARG A 331 -20.17 -1.95 3.84
N GLY A 332 -19.68 -1.23 4.86
CA GLY A 332 -20.10 0.13 5.15
C GLY A 332 -19.73 1.10 4.02
N VAL A 333 -18.48 1.02 3.54
CA VAL A 333 -17.98 1.81 2.41
C VAL A 333 -18.79 1.55 1.12
N GLU A 334 -19.08 0.29 0.81
CA GLU A 334 -19.92 -0.08 -0.34
C GLU A 334 -21.36 0.44 -0.21
N LYS A 335 -21.96 0.31 0.99
CA LYS A 335 -23.30 0.82 1.25
C LYS A 335 -23.35 2.35 1.11
N LEU A 336 -22.38 3.06 1.69
CA LEU A 336 -22.32 4.51 1.64
C LEU A 336 -22.21 5.04 0.20
N SER A 337 -21.37 4.40 -0.63
CA SER A 337 -21.25 4.74 -2.05
C SER A 337 -22.59 4.60 -2.78
N LYS A 338 -23.30 3.49 -2.56
CA LYS A 338 -24.63 3.28 -3.18
C LYS A 338 -25.66 4.31 -2.71
N THR A 339 -25.66 4.65 -1.42
CA THR A 339 -26.58 5.66 -0.88
C THR A 339 -26.30 7.04 -1.47
N LEU A 340 -25.02 7.43 -1.61
CA LEU A 340 -24.64 8.71 -2.25
C LEU A 340 -25.03 8.76 -3.73
N VAL A 341 -24.85 7.67 -4.47
CA VAL A 341 -25.30 7.57 -5.87
C VAL A 341 -26.82 7.69 -5.96
N ALA A 342 -27.56 7.04 -5.06
CA ALA A 342 -29.02 7.16 -5.01
C ALA A 342 -29.50 8.58 -4.68
N SER A 343 -28.69 9.37 -3.96
CA SER A 343 -28.97 10.80 -3.69
C SER A 343 -28.43 11.74 -4.78
N GLY A 344 -28.01 11.22 -5.93
CA GLY A 344 -27.55 12.03 -7.07
C GLY A 344 -26.07 12.44 -7.04
N ILE A 345 -25.29 11.98 -6.06
CA ILE A 345 -23.87 12.29 -5.94
C ILE A 345 -23.04 11.21 -6.65
N LYS A 346 -22.20 11.61 -7.60
CA LYS A 346 -21.28 10.71 -8.30
C LYS A 346 -20.20 10.19 -7.35
N ALA A 347 -20.36 8.95 -6.87
CA ALA A 347 -19.49 8.35 -5.88
C ALA A 347 -19.11 6.90 -6.21
N GLU A 348 -17.90 6.49 -5.83
CA GLU A 348 -17.39 5.13 -6.01
C GLU A 348 -16.74 4.60 -4.72
N SER A 349 -16.71 3.28 -4.56
CA SER A 349 -16.10 2.59 -3.41
C SER A 349 -14.75 1.95 -3.77
N ILE A 350 -13.81 1.92 -2.83
CA ILE A 350 -12.59 1.11 -2.93
C ILE A 350 -12.29 0.37 -1.63
N HIS A 351 -12.30 -0.97 -1.73
CA HIS A 351 -12.08 -1.85 -0.58
C HIS A 351 -11.48 -3.20 -1.02
N GLY A 352 -10.99 -3.99 -0.06
CA GLY A 352 -10.30 -5.26 -0.36
C GLY A 352 -11.15 -6.35 -1.04
N ASN A 353 -12.48 -6.27 -1.01
CA ASN A 353 -13.36 -7.24 -1.69
C ASN A 353 -13.67 -6.88 -3.15
N LYS A 354 -13.21 -5.71 -3.65
CA LYS A 354 -13.46 -5.29 -5.03
C LYS A 354 -12.46 -6.01 -5.93
N SER A 355 -12.91 -6.48 -7.10
CA SER A 355 -12.01 -7.11 -8.08
C SER A 355 -10.92 -6.12 -8.49
N HIS A 356 -9.77 -6.62 -8.96
CA HIS A 356 -8.66 -5.74 -9.36
C HIS A 356 -9.08 -4.76 -10.47
N GLY A 357 -9.76 -5.25 -11.51
CA GLY A 357 -10.31 -4.39 -12.56
C GLY A 357 -11.34 -3.39 -12.05
N GLY A 358 -12.16 -3.78 -11.07
CA GLY A 358 -13.09 -2.86 -10.41
C GLY A 358 -12.38 -1.76 -9.63
N ARG A 359 -11.31 -2.08 -8.89
CA ARG A 359 -10.48 -1.10 -8.18
C ARG A 359 -9.82 -0.11 -9.15
N GLN A 360 -9.22 -0.62 -10.21
CA GLN A 360 -8.59 0.22 -11.24
C GLN A 360 -9.60 1.15 -11.90
N ARG A 361 -10.81 0.67 -12.21
CA ARG A 361 -11.88 1.50 -12.77
C ARG A 361 -12.29 2.63 -11.83
N SER A 362 -12.57 2.32 -10.56
CA SER A 362 -12.95 3.35 -9.58
C SER A 362 -11.85 4.38 -9.37
N LEU A 363 -10.58 3.95 -9.31
CA LEU A 363 -9.44 4.87 -9.21
C LEU A 363 -9.29 5.74 -10.45
N LYS A 364 -9.45 5.15 -11.64
CA LYS A 364 -9.37 5.88 -12.90
C LYS A 364 -10.45 6.96 -12.99
N GLN A 365 -11.70 6.57 -12.75
CA GLN A 365 -12.84 7.50 -12.74
C GLN A 365 -12.64 8.63 -11.71
N PHE A 366 -12.10 8.33 -10.53
CA PHE A 366 -11.83 9.36 -9.54
C PHE A 366 -10.66 10.27 -9.94
N LYS A 367 -9.61 9.72 -10.57
CA LYS A 367 -8.48 10.51 -11.09
C LYS A 367 -8.91 11.46 -12.20
N GLU A 368 -9.76 10.99 -13.11
CA GLU A 368 -10.23 11.72 -14.30
C GLU A 368 -11.37 12.71 -13.97
N GLY A 369 -11.94 12.65 -12.76
CA GLY A 369 -13.03 13.54 -12.33
C GLY A 369 -14.43 13.06 -12.70
N ASP A 370 -14.56 11.87 -13.29
CA ASP A 370 -15.85 11.23 -13.60
C ASP A 370 -16.70 11.02 -12.34
N VAL A 371 -16.04 10.71 -11.22
CA VAL A 371 -16.65 10.61 -9.90
C VAL A 371 -16.02 11.62 -8.97
N ARG A 372 -16.89 12.30 -8.21
CA ARG A 372 -16.53 13.39 -7.29
C ARG A 372 -16.04 12.86 -5.95
N VAL A 373 -16.59 11.72 -5.52
CA VAL A 373 -16.35 11.15 -4.19
C VAL A 373 -15.81 9.73 -4.31
N LEU A 374 -14.67 9.46 -3.69
CA LEU A 374 -14.15 8.11 -3.50
C LEU A 374 -14.26 7.72 -2.03
N ILE A 375 -14.95 6.63 -1.72
CA ILE A 375 -15.05 6.11 -0.35
C ILE A 375 -14.14 4.90 -0.20
N ALA A 376 -13.25 4.92 0.80
CA ALA A 376 -12.20 3.93 0.99
C ALA A 376 -12.13 3.40 2.42
N THR A 377 -11.66 2.16 2.57
CA THR A 377 -11.12 1.65 3.85
C THR A 377 -9.62 1.94 3.93
N ASP A 378 -9.05 2.11 5.13
CA ASP A 378 -7.61 2.39 5.35
C ASP A 378 -6.69 1.49 4.53
N VAL A 379 -6.87 0.17 4.67
CA VAL A 379 -6.08 -0.85 3.97
C VAL A 379 -6.13 -0.66 2.45
N ALA A 380 -7.29 -0.28 1.92
CA ALA A 380 -7.49 -0.12 0.49
C ALA A 380 -6.94 1.19 -0.06
N ALA A 381 -6.74 2.19 0.81
CA ALA A 381 -6.23 3.51 0.50
C ALA A 381 -4.72 3.64 0.60
N ARG A 382 -4.04 2.71 1.28
CA ARG A 382 -2.58 2.67 1.38
C ARG A 382 -1.94 2.49 0.01
N GLY A 383 -0.88 3.24 -0.27
CA GLY A 383 -0.25 3.25 -1.59
C GLY A 383 -1.13 3.74 -2.75
N LEU A 384 -2.29 4.36 -2.48
CA LEU A 384 -3.04 5.04 -3.55
C LEU A 384 -2.36 6.37 -3.85
N ASP A 385 -1.81 6.49 -5.06
CA ASP A 385 -1.43 7.77 -5.61
C ASP A 385 -2.68 8.48 -6.14
N ILE A 386 -3.26 9.33 -5.32
CA ILE A 386 -4.37 10.20 -5.69
C ILE A 386 -3.90 11.61 -5.39
N SER A 387 -3.67 12.38 -6.46
CA SER A 387 -3.33 13.80 -6.39
C SER A 387 -4.58 14.68 -6.41
N ASN A 388 -4.40 15.90 -5.89
CA ASN A 388 -5.37 16.99 -5.95
C ASN A 388 -6.70 16.69 -5.24
N VAL A 389 -6.67 15.94 -4.14
CA VAL A 389 -7.86 15.77 -3.29
C VAL A 389 -8.09 17.07 -2.54
N SER A 390 -9.21 17.73 -2.78
CA SER A 390 -9.59 18.96 -2.06
C SER A 390 -9.88 18.71 -0.58
N HIS A 391 -10.60 17.61 -0.29
CA HIS A 391 -11.10 17.30 1.04
C HIS A 391 -10.91 15.82 1.38
N VAL A 392 -10.35 15.56 2.55
CA VAL A 392 -10.35 14.23 3.19
C VAL A 392 -11.40 14.25 4.30
N ILE A 393 -12.32 13.29 4.30
CA ILE A 393 -13.36 13.17 5.32
C ILE A 393 -13.18 11.85 6.07
N ASN A 394 -12.87 11.93 7.36
CA ASN A 394 -12.93 10.79 8.27
C ASN A 394 -14.39 10.59 8.70
N TYR A 395 -15.15 9.86 7.88
CA TYR A 395 -16.54 9.52 8.17
C TYR A 395 -16.68 8.64 9.42
N GLU A 396 -15.70 7.75 9.63
CA GLU A 396 -15.50 7.06 10.90
C GLU A 396 -14.10 7.38 11.43
N LEU A 397 -13.96 7.48 12.76
CA LEU A 397 -12.68 7.73 13.41
C LEU A 397 -11.64 6.66 13.02
N PRO A 398 -10.39 7.08 12.78
CA PRO A 398 -9.27 6.16 12.57
C PRO A 398 -9.00 5.33 13.84
N GLU A 399 -8.36 4.18 13.67
CA GLU A 399 -8.03 3.29 14.79
C GLU A 399 -6.77 3.76 15.53
N SER A 400 -5.88 4.47 14.83
CA SER A 400 -4.60 4.96 15.33
C SER A 400 -4.32 6.40 14.86
N ARG A 401 -3.32 7.05 15.49
CA ARG A 401 -2.84 8.38 15.05
C ARG A 401 -2.09 8.28 13.73
N GLU A 402 -1.39 7.18 13.52
CA GLU A 402 -0.68 6.85 12.29
C GLU A 402 -1.65 6.74 11.11
N ASP A 403 -2.77 6.03 11.29
CA ASP A 403 -3.83 5.99 10.27
C ASP A 403 -4.39 7.36 9.98
N TYR A 404 -4.64 8.18 11.02
CA TYR A 404 -5.10 9.55 10.82
C TYR A 404 -4.14 10.35 9.92
N ILE A 405 -2.83 10.32 10.22
CA ILE A 405 -1.80 11.01 9.43
C ILE A 405 -1.79 10.49 7.98
N HIS A 406 -1.90 9.17 7.78
CA HIS A 406 -1.94 8.57 6.46
C HIS A 406 -3.19 8.93 5.65
N ARG A 407 -4.34 9.10 6.32
CA ARG A 407 -5.60 9.53 5.71
C ARG A 407 -5.50 10.99 5.26
N ILE A 408 -5.12 11.89 6.16
CA ILE A 408 -5.07 13.32 5.83
C ILE A 408 -3.97 13.64 4.83
N GLY A 409 -2.84 12.90 4.83
CA GLY A 409 -1.77 13.04 3.85
C GLY A 409 -2.16 12.73 2.38
N ARG A 410 -3.43 12.40 2.12
CA ARG A 410 -4.01 12.30 0.76
C ARG A 410 -4.43 13.67 0.20
N THR A 411 -4.46 14.72 1.01
CA THR A 411 -4.64 16.12 0.60
C THR A 411 -3.41 16.96 0.96
N GLY A 412 -3.36 18.22 0.51
CA GLY A 412 -2.31 19.18 0.88
C GLY A 412 -0.90 18.83 0.36
N ARG A 413 -0.79 18.20 -0.83
CA ARG A 413 0.51 17.83 -1.42
C ARG A 413 1.15 19.03 -2.12
N GLY A 414 2.46 19.22 -1.91
CA GLY A 414 3.21 20.31 -2.52
C GLY A 414 2.75 21.68 -2.01
N VAL A 415 2.44 22.60 -2.93
CA VAL A 415 2.00 23.98 -2.62
C VAL A 415 0.47 24.07 -2.38
N GLN A 416 -0.29 23.02 -2.69
CA GLN A 416 -1.74 23.04 -2.55
C GLN A 416 -2.16 22.95 -1.08
N LEU A 417 -3.16 23.75 -0.69
CA LEU A 417 -3.83 23.64 0.59
C LEU A 417 -4.91 22.54 0.52
N GLY A 418 -5.00 21.75 1.58
CA GLY A 418 -5.99 20.69 1.74
C GLY A 418 -6.85 20.87 2.97
N LYS A 419 -8.05 20.28 3.00
CA LYS A 419 -8.88 20.23 4.20
C LYS A 419 -9.14 18.80 4.64
N ALA A 420 -9.01 18.54 5.93
CA ALA A 420 -9.34 17.27 6.56
C ALA A 420 -10.43 17.47 7.61
N LEU A 421 -11.58 16.83 7.41
CA LEU A 421 -12.73 16.91 8.31
C LEU A 421 -12.93 15.58 9.03
N THR A 422 -13.05 15.62 10.34
CA THR A 422 -13.28 14.41 11.16
C THR A 422 -14.63 14.44 11.84
N PHE A 423 -15.47 13.44 11.55
CA PHE A 423 -16.81 13.37 12.13
C PHE A 423 -16.75 12.82 13.55
N ILE A 424 -17.35 13.56 14.49
CA ILE A 424 -17.40 13.20 15.91
C ILE A 424 -18.85 13.29 16.39
N GLY A 425 -19.32 12.21 17.00
CA GLY A 425 -20.65 12.14 17.61
C GLY A 425 -21.17 10.73 17.73
#